data_AF-A0A081SIN6-F1
#
_entry.id   AF-A0A081SIN6-F1
#
_cell.length_a   1.000
_cell.length_b   1.000
_cell.length_c   1.000
_cell.angle_alpha   90.00
_cell.angle_beta   90.00
_cell.angle_gamma   90.00
#
_symmetry.space_group_name_H-M   'P 1'
#
loop_
_entity.id
_entity.type
_entity.pdbx_description
1 polymer ?
#
loop_
_entity_poly.entity_id
_entity_poly.type
_entity_poly.pdbx_seq_one_letter_code
_entity_poly.pdbx_strand_id
1 'polypeptide(L)' 'MFLIDDILLSPFSALMSIAEALDEQVQKETSDIGKIQEKLMELQFKFEMDEISEADYAAREKELLDQLERARQQ' A
#
# COMPACT_ATOMS: atom_id res chain seq x y z
N MET A 1 -10.41 13.83 -0.62
CA MET A 1 -9.88 14.12 -1.96
C MET A 1 -8.37 14.12 -1.87
N PHE A 2 -7.83 12.90 -1.80
CA PHE A 2 -6.40 12.61 -1.75
C PHE A 2 -6.03 12.10 -3.15
N LEU A 3 -4.84 12.43 -3.65
CA LEU A 3 -4.37 12.13 -5.01
C LEU A 3 -4.25 10.62 -5.33
N ILE A 4 -4.72 9.76 -4.43
CA ILE A 4 -4.73 8.30 -4.51
C ILE A 4 -6.05 7.80 -5.13
N ASP A 5 -7.12 8.61 -5.14
CA ASP A 5 -8.41 8.26 -5.74
C ASP A 5 -8.25 7.79 -7.21
N ASP A 6 -7.49 8.53 -8.03
CA ASP A 6 -7.36 8.20 -9.46
C ASP A 6 -6.39 7.03 -9.74
N ILE A 7 -5.50 6.71 -8.80
CA ILE A 7 -4.52 5.62 -8.94
C ILE A 7 -5.11 4.29 -8.44
N LEU A 8 -5.92 4.31 -7.37
CA LEU A 8 -6.58 3.13 -6.83
C LEU A 8 -7.83 2.72 -7.61
N LEU A 9 -8.44 3.65 -8.37
CA LEU A 9 -9.56 3.34 -9.27
C LEU A 9 -9.11 2.81 -10.66
N SER A 10 -7.80 2.64 -10.87
CA SER A 10 -7.23 2.09 -12.10
C SER A 10 -7.39 0.56 -12.14
N PRO A 11 -7.91 -0.03 -13.25
CA PRO A 11 -8.23 -1.44 -13.33
C PRO A 11 -6.97 -2.30 -13.31
N PHE A 12 -6.70 -2.99 -12.19
CA PHE A 12 -5.75 -4.10 -11.95
C PHE A 12 -4.26 -3.92 -12.35
N SER A 13 -3.96 -2.98 -13.23
CA SER A 13 -2.68 -2.77 -13.88
C SER A 13 -1.77 -1.89 -13.02
N ALA A 14 -2.32 -0.91 -12.31
CA ALA A 14 -1.57 -0.12 -11.34
C ALA A 14 -1.08 -0.99 -10.15
N LEU A 15 -1.94 -1.88 -9.63
CA LEU A 15 -1.57 -2.81 -8.57
C LEU A 15 -0.52 -3.83 -9.03
N MET A 16 -0.66 -4.38 -10.24
CA MET A 16 0.32 -5.32 -10.81
C MET A 16 1.68 -4.65 -11.03
N SER A 17 1.71 -3.41 -11.52
CA SER A 17 2.96 -2.65 -11.68
C SER A 17 3.61 -2.29 -10.36
N ILE A 18 2.83 -2.01 -9.30
CA ILE A 18 3.36 -1.81 -7.95
C ILE A 18 3.90 -3.12 -7.38
N ALA A 19 3.20 -4.24 -7.58
CA ALA A 19 3.66 -5.57 -7.13
C ALA A 19 4.94 -6.01 -7.85
N GLU A 20 5.06 -5.82 -9.17
CA GLU A 20 6.29 -6.11 -9.93
C GLU A 20 7.45 -5.19 -9.50
N ALA A 21 7.19 -3.89 -9.32
CA ALA A 21 8.22 -2.95 -8.86
C ALA A 21 8.66 -3.23 -7.41
N LEU A 22 7.74 -3.75 -6.58
CA LEU A 22 8.04 -4.16 -5.22
C LEU A 22 8.83 -5.48 -5.19
N ASP A 23 8.51 -6.47 -6.03
CA ASP A 23 9.23 -7.75 -6.10
C ASP A 23 10.68 -7.58 -6.56
N GLU A 24 10.95 -6.69 -7.55
CA GLU A 24 12.31 -6.38 -7.98
C GLU A 24 13.17 -5.71 -6.88
N GLN A 25 12.54 -4.98 -5.97
CA GLN A 25 13.24 -4.21 -4.92
C GLN A 25 13.28 -4.96 -3.57
N VAL A 26 12.27 -5.76 -3.25
CA VAL A 26 12.17 -6.61 -2.05
C VAL A 26 13.11 -7.81 -2.13
N GLN A 27 13.39 -8.37 -3.32
CA GLN A 27 14.38 -9.44 -3.45
C GLN A 27 15.81 -9.02 -3.09
N LYS A 28 16.10 -7.70 -3.01
CA LYS A 28 17.44 -7.21 -2.68
C LYS A 28 17.57 -6.63 -1.27
N GLU A 29 16.50 -6.15 -0.65
CA GLU A 29 16.59 -5.54 0.68
C GLU A 29 15.42 -5.93 1.58
N THR A 30 15.74 -6.60 2.70
CA THR A 30 14.85 -6.81 3.84
C THR A 30 14.63 -5.49 4.60
N SER A 31 14.14 -4.46 3.90
CA SER A 31 13.95 -3.12 4.45
C SER A 31 12.57 -2.99 5.10
N ASP A 32 12.49 -2.27 6.22
CA ASP A 32 11.22 -2.00 6.92
C ASP A 32 10.21 -1.27 6.02
N ILE A 33 10.70 -0.51 5.02
CA ILE A 33 9.89 0.13 3.99
C ILE A 33 9.12 -0.91 3.16
N GLY A 34 9.78 -1.99 2.73
CA GLY A 34 9.17 -3.03 1.90
C GLY A 34 8.03 -3.75 2.62
N LYS A 35 8.20 -4.03 3.92
CA LYS A 35 7.16 -4.64 4.76
C LYS A 35 5.94 -3.72 4.95
N ILE A 36 6.14 -2.41 5.01
CA ILE A 36 5.03 -1.46 5.11
C ILE A 36 4.27 -1.37 3.78
N GLN A 37 4.97 -1.41 2.65
CA GLN A 37 4.35 -1.46 1.33
C GLN A 37 3.54 -2.74 1.10
N GLU A 38 4.04 -3.89 1.55
CA GLU A 38 3.30 -5.16 1.51
C GLU A 38 1.97 -5.08 2.29
N LYS A 39 2.02 -4.50 3.51
CA LYS A 39 0.81 -4.30 4.33
C LYS A 39 -0.19 -3.34 3.69
N LEU A 40 0.27 -2.30 3.00
CA LEU A 40 -0.60 -1.37 2.28
C LEU A 40 -1.32 -2.08 1.12
N MET A 41 -0.62 -2.96 0.38
CA MET A 41 -1.25 -3.76 -0.67
C MET A 41 -2.29 -4.75 -0.10
N GLU A 42 -1.96 -5.44 0.99
CA GLU A 42 -2.90 -6.36 1.63
C GLU A 42 -4.16 -5.61 2.13
N LEU A 43 -3.98 -4.40 2.68
CA LEU A 43 -5.08 -3.55 3.13
C LEU A 43 -5.99 -3.13 1.96
N GLN A 44 -5.40 -2.76 0.82
CA GLN A 44 -6.14 -2.43 -0.41
C GLN A 44 -6.96 -3.63 -0.90
N PHE A 45 -6.35 -4.82 -0.94
CA PHE A 45 -7.03 -6.03 -1.39
C PHE A 45 -8.24 -6.37 -0.52
N LYS A 46 -8.09 -6.24 0.81
CA LYS A 46 -9.18 -6.44 1.77
C LYS A 46 -10.34 -5.46 1.58
N PHE A 47 -10.02 -4.20 1.26
CA PHE A 47 -11.05 -3.20 0.95
C PHE A 47 -11.77 -3.52 -0.36
N GLU A 48 -11.04 -3.87 -1.42
CA GLU A 48 -11.62 -4.25 -2.72
C GLU A 48 -12.51 -5.50 -2.66
N MET A 49 -12.22 -6.41 -1.73
CA MET A 49 -13.03 -7.60 -1.47
C MET A 49 -14.20 -7.36 -0.52
N ASP A 50 -14.48 -6.10 -0.13
CA ASP A 50 -15.48 -5.71 0.86
C ASP A 50 -15.29 -6.41 2.24
N GLU A 51 -14.08 -6.86 2.55
CA GLU A 51 -13.76 -7.50 3.85
C GLU A 51 -13.61 -6.49 4.99
N ILE A 52 -13.33 -5.23 4.65
CA ILE A 52 -13.21 -4.11 5.60
C ILE A 52 -14.01 -2.91 5.12
N SER A 53 -14.49 -2.10 6.07
CA SER A 53 -15.20 -0.87 5.74
C SER A 53 -14.24 0.22 5.25
N GLU A 54 -14.75 1.19 4.50
CA GLU A 54 -13.99 2.38 4.07
C GLU A 54 -13.38 3.14 5.27
N ALA A 55 -14.12 3.22 6.39
CA ALA A 55 -13.62 3.87 7.60
C ALA A 55 -12.45 3.10 8.23
N ASP A 56 -12.51 1.77 8.26
CA ASP A 56 -11.43 0.93 8.75
C ASP A 56 -10.21 0.97 7.82
N TYR A 57 -10.45 0.99 6.51
CA TYR A 57 -9.42 1.17 5.50
C TYR A 57 -8.68 2.49 5.71
N ALA A 58 -9.40 3.61 5.73
CA ALA A 58 -8.80 4.94 5.86
C ALA A 58 -8.01 5.12 7.17
N ALA A 59 -8.49 4.54 8.27
CA ALA A 59 -7.79 4.60 9.56
C ALA A 59 -6.44 3.83 9.51
N ARG A 60 -6.46 2.62 8.94
CA ARG A 60 -5.28 1.77 8.86
C ARG A 60 -4.29 2.23 7.79
N GLU A 61 -4.79 2.74 6.67
CA GLU A 61 -3.98 3.29 5.59
C GLU A 61 -3.14 4.45 6.12
N LYS A 62 -3.77 5.38 6.85
CA LYS A 62 -3.08 6.49 7.48
C LYS A 62 -1.97 6.03 8.43
N GLU A 63 -2.23 5.03 9.27
CA GLU A 63 -1.23 4.52 10.21
C GLU A 63 -0.02 3.93 9.48
N LEU A 64 -0.24 3.18 8.40
CA LEU A 64 0.82 2.58 7.59
C LEU A 64 1.61 3.64 6.83
N LEU A 65 0.95 4.68 6.30
CA LEU A 65 1.61 5.80 5.63
C LEU A 65 2.46 6.63 6.61
N ASP A 66 1.98 6.87 7.83
CA ASP A 66 2.76 7.53 8.87
C ASP A 66 4.03 6.71 9.24
N GLN A 67 3.92 5.38 9.27
CA GLN A 67 5.07 4.49 9.47
C GLN A 67 6.05 4.56 8.30
N LEU A 68 5.54 4.59 7.07
CA LEU A 68 6.34 4.69 5.85
C LEU A 68 7.15 6.00 5.82
N GLU A 69 6.51 7.11 6.21
CA GLU A 69 7.16 8.41 6.27
C GLU A 69 8.31 8.41 7.30
N ARG A 70 8.09 7.84 8.49
CA ARG A 70 9.14 7.70 9.51
C ARG A 70 10.29 6.82 9.02
N ALA A 71 9.99 5.69 8.37
CA ALA A 71 10.99 4.78 7.84
C ALA A 71 11.83 5.41 6.71
N ARG A 72 11.26 6.34 5.94
CA ARG A 72 11.99 7.09 4.89
C ARG A 72 12.85 8.23 5.42
N GLN A 73 12.56 8.73 6.62
CA GLN A 73 13.31 9.81 7.26
C GLN A 73 14.52 9.31 8.09
N GLN A 74 14.71 7.98 8.19
CA GLN A 74 15.87 7.34 8.80
C GLN A 74 16.96 7.04 7.77
#